data_AF-A0AAJ3HQI7-F1
#
_entry.id   AF-A0AAJ3HQI7-F1
#
_cell.length_a   1.000
_cell.length_b   1.000
_cell.length_c   1.000
_cell.angle_alpha   90.00
_cell.angle_beta   90.00
_cell.angle_gamma   90.00
#
_symmetry.space_group_name_H-M   'P 1'
#
loop_
_entity.id
_entity.type
_entity.pdbx_description
1 polymer ?
#
loop_
_entity_poly.entity_id
_entity_poly.type
_entity_poly.pdbx_seq_one_letter_code
_entity_poly.pdbx_strand_id
1 'polypeptide(L)'
;MVCSTKGIMRFENMEAENVNGNIHFSFGANGKGSIVVEGYTDSKAGWLYLQRYVKFDYTTKRVSPTERHYFVSQWGSSASSIDESPDVIFDYFMREMSDSHDGLFLNAQKLNEKTILLSSLNSPLYICTLKPGSKFD
;
A
#
# COMPACT_ATOMS: atom_id res chain seq x y z
N MET A 1 -3.80 -2.09 13.05
CA MET A 1 -2.40 -2.32 12.62
C MET A 1 -1.96 -1.16 11.75
N VAL A 2 -0.83 -0.52 12.07
CA VAL A 2 -0.27 0.60 11.29
C VAL A 2 1.20 0.32 11.04
N CYS A 3 1.60 0.32 9.77
CA CYS A 3 2.97 0.04 9.37
C CYS A 3 3.38 0.91 8.18
N SER A 4 4.68 0.97 7.93
CA SER A 4 5.21 1.68 6.77
C SER A 4 6.42 0.99 6.18
N THR A 5 6.62 1.22 4.90
CA THR A 5 7.75 0.71 4.13
C THR A 5 8.21 1.76 3.13
N LYS A 6 9.37 1.54 2.54
CA LYS A 6 9.83 2.28 1.37
C LYS A 6 9.86 1.33 0.19
N GLY A 7 9.19 1.70 -0.89
CA GLY A 7 9.10 0.93 -2.11
C GLY A 7 9.64 1.71 -3.30
N ILE A 8 10.28 0.98 -4.21
CA ILE A 8 10.51 1.43 -5.58
C ILE A 8 9.78 0.45 -6.48
N MET A 9 8.71 0.89 -7.13
CA MET A 9 7.94 0.10 -8.08
C MET A 9 8.26 0.58 -9.49
N ARG A 10 8.86 -0.31 -10.29
CA ARG A 10 9.06 -0.11 -11.73
C ARG A 10 7.95 -0.84 -12.46
N PHE A 11 7.32 -0.17 -13.41
CA PHE A 11 6.23 -0.77 -14.17
C PHE A 11 6.79 -1.59 -15.33
N GLU A 12 6.21 -2.76 -15.57
CA GLU A 12 6.64 -3.60 -16.69
C GLU A 12 6.46 -2.86 -18.01
N ASN A 13 7.45 -2.99 -18.91
CA ASN A 13 7.47 -2.34 -20.22
C ASN A 13 7.46 -0.80 -20.18
N MET A 14 7.79 -0.19 -19.04
CA MET A 14 8.00 1.25 -18.91
C MET A 14 9.45 1.53 -18.50
N GLU A 15 10.19 2.23 -19.38
CA GLU A 15 11.63 2.48 -19.16
C GLU A 15 11.90 3.60 -18.16
N ALA A 16 11.05 4.61 -18.09
CA ALA A 16 11.26 5.80 -17.27
C ALA A 16 10.32 5.86 -16.06
N GLU A 17 9.20 5.19 -16.12
CA GLU A 17 8.10 5.35 -15.19
C GLU A 17 8.28 4.48 -13.94
N ASN A 18 8.38 5.12 -12.78
CA ASN A 18 8.42 4.42 -11.50
C ASN A 18 7.80 5.25 -10.37
N VAL A 19 7.44 4.55 -9.29
CA VAL A 19 7.09 5.17 -8.00
C VAL A 19 8.21 4.89 -7.03
N ASN A 20 8.80 5.94 -6.45
CA ASN A 20 9.77 5.84 -5.36
C ASN A 20 9.20 6.59 -4.15
N GLY A 21 8.68 5.84 -3.18
CA GLY A 21 7.93 6.43 -2.09
C GLY A 21 7.89 5.63 -0.81
N ASN A 22 7.56 6.33 0.26
CA ASN A 22 7.12 5.76 1.52
C ASN A 22 5.64 5.41 1.40
N ILE A 23 5.31 4.18 1.80
CA ILE A 23 3.95 3.67 1.77
C ILE A 23 3.56 3.38 3.21
N HIS A 24 2.49 4.02 3.66
CA HIS A 24 1.94 3.89 5.00
C HIS A 24 0.62 3.15 4.93
N PHE A 25 0.54 1.98 5.54
CA PHE A 25 -0.69 1.21 5.69
C PHE A 25 -1.28 1.47 7.07
N SER A 26 -2.59 1.69 7.11
CA SER A 26 -3.35 1.81 8.35
C SER A 26 -4.62 0.98 8.26
N PHE A 27 -4.73 0.00 9.14
CA PHE A 27 -5.91 -0.82 9.36
C PHE A 27 -6.49 -0.43 10.73
N GLY A 28 -7.47 0.48 10.70
CA GLY A 28 -8.07 1.13 11.85
C GLY A 28 -9.24 0.34 12.46
N ALA A 29 -9.97 0.98 13.38
CA ALA A 29 -11.15 0.37 13.97
C ALA A 29 -12.31 0.28 12.96
N ASN A 30 -13.29 -0.59 13.24
CA ASN A 30 -14.55 -0.70 12.51
C ASN A 30 -14.40 -1.03 11.01
N GLY A 31 -13.33 -1.72 10.63
CA GLY A 31 -13.10 -2.13 9.23
C GLY A 31 -12.79 -0.95 8.31
N LYS A 32 -12.29 0.17 8.83
CA LYS A 32 -11.88 1.33 8.03
C LYS A 32 -10.35 1.41 7.97
N GLY A 33 -9.80 1.55 6.77
CA GLY A 33 -8.36 1.63 6.57
C GLY A 33 -7.97 2.72 5.57
N SER A 34 -6.66 2.94 5.49
CA SER A 34 -6.08 3.88 4.55
C SER A 34 -4.68 3.47 4.11
N ILE A 35 -4.32 3.84 2.88
CA ILE A 35 -2.94 3.86 2.40
C ILE A 35 -2.55 5.31 2.14
N VAL A 36 -1.34 5.69 2.52
CA VAL A 36 -0.73 6.96 2.11
C VAL A 36 0.54 6.63 1.36
N VAL A 37 0.67 7.14 0.14
CA VAL A 37 1.89 7.01 -0.66
C VAL A 37 2.48 8.40 -0.81
N GLU A 38 3.71 8.58 -0.35
CA GLU A 38 4.43 9.85 -0.42
C GLU A 38 5.83 9.64 -0.98
N GLY A 39 6.21 10.42 -1.97
CA GLY A 39 7.53 10.36 -2.58
C GLY A 39 7.54 11.07 -3.92
N TYR A 40 8.09 10.40 -4.92
CA TYR A 40 8.20 10.95 -6.26
C TYR A 40 7.88 9.89 -7.30
N THR A 41 7.30 10.32 -8.41
CA THR A 41 7.28 9.54 -9.65
C THR A 41 8.43 9.99 -10.53
N ASP A 42 9.18 9.05 -11.08
CA ASP A 42 10.06 9.32 -12.22
C ASP A 42 9.26 9.12 -13.51
N SER A 43 9.50 9.95 -14.51
CA SER A 43 8.84 9.91 -15.81
C SER A 43 9.63 10.68 -16.85
N LYS A 44 9.22 10.63 -18.12
CA LYS A 44 9.79 11.49 -19.17
C LYS A 44 9.67 12.99 -18.88
N ALA A 45 8.74 13.40 -18.01
CA ALA A 45 8.57 14.78 -17.57
C ALA A 45 9.51 15.16 -16.39
N GLY A 46 10.33 14.23 -15.91
CA GLY A 46 11.19 14.39 -14.74
C GLY A 46 10.55 13.85 -13.46
N TRP A 47 11.12 14.26 -12.32
CA TRP A 47 10.68 13.83 -10.99
C TRP A 47 9.53 14.70 -10.50
N LEU A 48 8.34 14.12 -10.40
CA LEU A 48 7.13 14.80 -9.97
C LEU A 48 6.78 14.36 -8.55
N TYR A 49 6.38 15.31 -7.70
CA TYR A 49 6.01 14.98 -6.33
C TYR A 49 4.72 14.16 -6.29
N LEU A 50 4.73 13.09 -5.50
CA LEU A 50 3.63 12.16 -5.32
C LEU A 50 3.19 12.20 -3.86
N GLN A 51 1.92 12.51 -3.62
CA GLN A 51 1.27 12.38 -2.32
C GLN A 51 -0.21 12.02 -2.51
N ARG A 52 -0.49 10.73 -2.43
CA ARG A 52 -1.83 10.16 -2.66
C ARG A 52 -2.37 9.49 -1.41
N TYR A 53 -3.68 9.64 -1.22
CA TYR A 53 -4.43 9.07 -0.12
C TYR A 53 -5.46 8.09 -0.63
N VAL A 54 -5.41 6.87 -0.12
CA VAL A 54 -6.42 5.84 -0.37
C VAL A 54 -7.19 5.60 0.91
N LYS A 55 -8.52 5.58 0.83
CA LYS A 55 -9.40 5.16 1.93
C LYS A 55 -10.18 3.94 1.49
N PHE A 56 -10.37 3.01 2.40
CA PHE A 56 -11.04 1.76 2.06
C PHE A 56 -11.76 1.13 3.25
N ASP A 57 -12.70 0.26 2.89
CA ASP A 57 -13.40 -0.60 3.83
C ASP A 57 -12.83 -2.02 3.72
N TYR A 58 -12.63 -2.67 4.86
CA TYR A 58 -12.05 -4.00 4.91
C TYR A 58 -12.71 -4.91 5.95
N THR A 59 -12.66 -6.20 5.66
CA THR A 59 -12.90 -7.26 6.64
C THR A 59 -11.58 -7.96 6.97
N THR A 60 -11.49 -8.58 8.14
CA THR A 60 -10.26 -9.25 8.55
C THR A 60 -10.55 -10.61 9.19
N LYS A 61 -9.64 -11.56 8.95
CA LYS A 61 -9.67 -12.89 9.54
C LYS A 61 -8.32 -13.17 10.18
N ARG A 62 -8.32 -13.45 11.49
CA ARG A 62 -7.12 -13.95 12.18
C ARG A 62 -6.92 -15.42 11.81
N VAL A 63 -5.74 -15.75 11.28
CA VAL A 63 -5.38 -17.13 10.88
C VAL A 63 -4.56 -17.78 11.98
N SER A 64 -3.61 -17.05 12.55
CA SER A 64 -2.77 -17.51 13.65
C SER A 64 -2.36 -16.32 14.55
N PRO A 65 -1.56 -16.54 15.61
CA PRO A 65 -0.96 -15.42 16.35
C PRO A 65 -0.04 -14.53 15.51
N THR A 66 0.51 -15.04 14.42
CA THR A 66 1.46 -14.34 13.54
C THR A 66 0.90 -14.05 12.15
N GLU A 67 -0.32 -14.46 11.83
CA GLU A 67 -0.90 -14.31 10.50
C GLU A 67 -2.34 -13.80 10.54
N ARG A 68 -2.63 -12.82 9.69
CA ARG A 68 -3.95 -12.22 9.54
C ARG A 68 -4.21 -11.82 8.10
N HIS A 69 -5.39 -12.13 7.62
CA HIS A 69 -5.85 -11.74 6.30
C HIS A 69 -6.71 -10.48 6.39
N TYR A 70 -6.49 -9.57 5.45
CA TYR A 70 -7.28 -8.36 5.24
C TYR A 70 -7.87 -8.42 3.84
N PHE A 71 -9.19 -8.20 3.75
CA PHE A 71 -9.92 -8.21 2.49
C PHE A 71 -10.53 -6.82 2.31
N VAL A 72 -9.99 -6.07 1.36
CA VAL A 72 -10.49 -4.76 0.95
C VAL A 72 -11.41 -4.98 -0.24
N SER A 73 -12.69 -4.63 -0.08
CA SER A 73 -13.71 -4.84 -1.13
C SER A 73 -13.91 -3.62 -2.02
N GLN A 74 -13.63 -2.43 -1.51
CA GLN A 74 -13.77 -1.15 -2.21
C GLN A 74 -12.77 -0.15 -1.64
N TRP A 75 -12.23 0.70 -2.50
CA TRP A 75 -11.32 1.77 -2.14
C TRP A 75 -11.57 3.01 -2.99
N GLY A 76 -11.21 4.17 -2.46
CA GLY A 76 -11.21 5.44 -3.18
C GLY A 76 -9.92 6.19 -2.96
N SER A 77 -9.36 6.78 -4.02
CA SER A 77 -8.14 7.57 -3.99
C SER A 77 -8.42 9.07 -4.12
N SER A 78 -7.51 9.88 -3.59
CA SER A 78 -7.49 11.33 -3.74
C SER A 78 -6.06 11.84 -3.73
N ALA A 79 -5.84 12.98 -4.39
CA ALA A 79 -4.55 13.65 -4.43
C ALA A 79 -4.42 14.72 -3.35
N SER A 80 -3.20 14.88 -2.83
CA SER A 80 -2.82 16.09 -2.10
C SER A 80 -2.86 17.30 -3.03
N SER A 81 -3.07 18.50 -2.46
CA SER A 81 -3.08 19.75 -3.23
C SER A 81 -1.73 20.10 -3.86
N ILE A 82 -0.66 19.43 -3.42
CA ILE A 82 0.71 19.61 -3.94
C ILE A 82 1.17 18.42 -4.78
N ASP A 83 0.32 17.43 -5.02
CA ASP A 83 0.65 16.29 -5.88
C ASP A 83 0.75 16.73 -7.35
N GLU A 84 1.87 16.39 -7.98
CA GLU A 84 2.15 16.71 -9.39
C GLU A 84 2.22 15.44 -10.24
N SER A 85 2.02 14.26 -9.63
CA SER A 85 2.15 12.97 -10.29
C SER A 85 0.96 12.66 -11.21
N PRO A 86 1.18 12.01 -12.36
CA PRO A 86 0.07 11.62 -13.23
C PRO A 86 -0.82 10.56 -12.59
N ASP A 87 -2.15 10.71 -12.70
CA ASP A 87 -3.12 9.74 -12.17
C ASP A 87 -2.86 8.32 -12.67
N VAL A 88 -2.53 8.18 -13.96
CA VAL A 88 -2.25 6.87 -14.59
C VAL A 88 -1.11 6.11 -13.89
N ILE A 89 -0.11 6.81 -13.35
CA ILE A 89 1.01 6.19 -12.64
C ILE A 89 0.55 5.65 -11.29
N PHE A 90 -0.26 6.43 -10.57
CA PHE A 90 -0.80 6.00 -9.29
C PHE A 90 -1.84 4.89 -9.44
N ASP A 91 -2.69 4.96 -10.46
CA ASP A 91 -3.67 3.91 -10.77
C ASP A 91 -2.96 2.59 -11.11
N TYR A 92 -1.87 2.65 -11.87
CA TYR A 92 -1.03 1.49 -12.14
C TYR A 92 -0.43 0.93 -10.85
N PHE A 93 0.15 1.80 -10.00
CA PHE A 93 0.68 1.40 -8.69
C PHE A 93 -0.36 0.68 -7.82
N MET A 94 -1.59 1.21 -7.77
CA MET A 94 -2.68 0.56 -7.04
C MET A 94 -3.07 -0.78 -7.65
N ARG A 95 -3.10 -0.88 -8.99
CA ARG A 95 -3.42 -2.11 -9.70
C ARG A 95 -2.41 -3.23 -9.40
N GLU A 96 -1.12 -2.92 -9.38
CA GLU A 96 -0.06 -3.89 -9.06
C GLU A 96 -0.11 -4.39 -7.62
N MET A 97 -0.66 -3.58 -6.70
CA MET A 97 -0.93 -4.06 -5.34
C MET A 97 -2.21 -4.90 -5.25
N SER A 98 -3.20 -4.64 -6.10
CA SER A 98 -4.52 -5.29 -6.07
C SER A 98 -4.55 -6.65 -6.77
N ASP A 99 -5.41 -7.56 -6.32
CA ASP A 99 -5.60 -8.86 -6.98
C ASP A 99 -6.61 -8.77 -8.14
N SER A 100 -7.34 -7.65 -8.28
CA SER A 100 -8.28 -7.33 -9.37
C SER A 100 -8.71 -5.84 -9.29
N HIS A 101 -9.41 -5.32 -10.30
CA HIS A 101 -9.80 -3.90 -10.38
C HIS A 101 -10.49 -3.34 -9.11
N ASP A 102 -11.21 -4.17 -8.34
CA ASP A 102 -12.00 -3.68 -7.21
C ASP A 102 -11.55 -4.24 -5.84
N GLY A 103 -10.77 -5.31 -5.82
CA GLY A 103 -10.43 -6.06 -4.60
C GLY A 103 -8.94 -6.11 -4.29
N LEU A 104 -8.59 -5.94 -3.02
CA LEU A 104 -7.24 -6.12 -2.51
C LEU A 104 -7.25 -7.10 -1.34
N PHE A 105 -6.62 -8.26 -1.52
CA PHE A 105 -6.32 -9.19 -0.44
C PHE A 105 -4.88 -8.97 0.04
N LEU A 106 -4.74 -8.82 1.36
CA LEU A 106 -3.45 -8.71 2.01
C LEU A 106 -3.32 -9.78 3.08
N ASN A 107 -2.39 -10.69 2.88
CA ASN A 107 -1.86 -11.51 3.96
C ASN A 107 -0.80 -10.69 4.71
N ALA A 108 -1.06 -10.43 5.99
CA ALA A 108 -0.07 -9.87 6.89
C ALA A 108 0.51 -10.98 7.76
N GLN A 109 1.84 -11.12 7.71
CA GLN A 109 2.59 -12.09 8.51
C GLN A 109 3.60 -11.36 9.40
N LYS A 110 3.50 -11.56 10.72
CA LYS A 110 4.47 -11.05 11.69
C LYS A 110 5.79 -11.79 11.52
N LEU A 111 6.84 -11.05 11.15
CA LEU A 111 8.20 -11.59 11.04
C LEU A 111 8.94 -11.49 12.37
N ASN A 112 8.75 -10.38 13.08
CA ASN A 112 9.22 -10.16 14.45
C ASN A 112 8.37 -9.08 15.14
N GLU A 113 8.79 -8.62 16.31
CA GLU A 113 8.06 -7.60 17.10
C GLU A 113 7.94 -6.23 16.43
N LYS A 114 8.75 -5.93 15.41
CA LYS A 114 8.81 -4.63 14.76
C LYS A 114 8.47 -4.68 13.28
N THR A 115 8.44 -5.85 12.66
CA THR A 115 8.23 -5.98 11.21
C THR A 115 7.18 -7.02 10.85
N ILE A 116 6.45 -6.71 9.78
CA ILE A 116 5.47 -7.59 9.15
C ILE A 116 5.78 -7.70 7.66
N LEU A 117 5.50 -8.85 7.08
CA LEU A 117 5.40 -9.04 5.64
C LEU A 117 3.95 -8.82 5.24
N LEU A 118 3.72 -7.95 4.26
CA LEU A 118 2.47 -7.84 3.53
C LEU A 118 2.65 -8.53 2.18
N SER A 119 1.79 -9.48 1.86
CA SER A 119 1.74 -10.16 0.57
C SER A 119 0.32 -10.19 0.02
N SER A 120 0.19 -10.21 -1.30
CA SER A 120 -1.06 -10.54 -2.00
C SER A 120 -1.03 -12.00 -2.45
N LEU A 121 -2.05 -12.44 -3.21
CA LEU A 121 -2.11 -13.84 -3.68
C LEU A 121 -0.92 -14.20 -4.58
N ASN A 122 -0.44 -13.24 -5.37
CA ASN A 122 0.53 -13.51 -6.43
C ASN A 122 1.93 -12.95 -6.14
N SER A 123 2.10 -12.12 -5.11
CA SER A 123 3.40 -11.50 -4.85
C SER A 123 3.62 -11.10 -3.39
N PRO A 124 4.82 -11.28 -2.82
CA PRO A 124 5.23 -10.52 -1.64
C PRO A 124 5.26 -9.04 -2.00
N LEU A 125 4.44 -8.23 -1.33
CA LEU A 125 4.32 -6.81 -1.63
C LEU A 125 5.38 -6.01 -0.88
N TYR A 126 5.40 -6.12 0.45
CA TYR A 126 6.25 -5.26 1.27
C TYR A 126 6.69 -5.90 2.58
N ILE A 127 7.94 -5.65 2.99
CA ILE A 127 8.34 -5.73 4.39
C ILE A 127 8.07 -4.37 5.01
N CYS A 128 7.16 -4.30 5.97
CA CYS A 128 6.79 -3.07 6.65
C CYS A 128 7.26 -3.06 8.11
N THR A 129 7.71 -1.91 8.56
CA THR A 129 7.99 -1.63 9.97
C THR A 129 6.70 -1.16 10.64
N LEU A 130 6.34 -1.79 11.76
CA LEU A 130 5.20 -1.38 12.60
C LEU A 130 5.48 -0.01 13.23
N LYS A 131 4.49 0.89 13.20
CA LYS A 131 4.58 2.15 13.94
C LYS A 131 4.49 1.88 15.46
N PRO A 132 5.15 2.69 16.31
CA PRO A 132 5.02 2.57 17.76
C PRO A 132 3.57 2.55 18.21
N GLY A 133 3.22 1.62 19.12
CA GLY A 133 1.85 1.43 19.59
C GLY A 133 0.94 0.67 18.63
N SER A 134 1.42 0.28 17.43
CA SER A 134 0.66 -0.58 16.53
C SER A 134 0.53 -1.99 17.11
N LYS A 135 -0.71 -2.47 17.13
CA LYS A 135 -1.11 -3.80 17.53
C LYS A 135 -1.41 -4.68 16.30
N PHE A 136 -0.93 -5.91 16.33
CA PHE A 136 -1.14 -6.95 15.29
C PHE A 136 -2.16 -8.02 15.72
N ASP A 137 -2.75 -7.81 16.89
CA ASP A 137 -3.56 -8.73 17.69
C ASP A 137 -5.07 -8.71 17.38
#